data_AF-A0A9D5TD71-F1
#
_entry.id   AF-A0A9D5TD71-F1
#
_cell.length_a   1.000
_cell.length_b   1.000
_cell.length_c   1.000
_cell.angle_alpha   90.00
_cell.angle_beta   90.00
_cell.angle_gamma   90.00
#
_symmetry.space_group_name_H-M   'P 1'
#
loop_
_entity.id
_entity.type
_entity.pdbx_description
1 polymer ?
#
loop_
_entity_poly.entity_id
_entity_poly.type
_entity_poly.pdbx_seq_one_letter_code
_entity_poly.pdbx_strand_id
1 'polypeptide(L)'
;MFWKRKRDFKPDRTEGTLKKLYLTPTQRKGLLKWILISLFLIFLSLLQDVVLCRVEIFGATFDLVVCGILVCAMFFKPETTAIFTIISSTVYYFSGTAPGTYVIALITGLGTLLCIFRINYLQRRFSSTFLCAAVGVMLYELAVFAIGLFIGITTIHRFGVFAVCGLLSVLVIPVVYPIFLSICKIGGESWKE
;
A
#
# COMPACT_ATOMS: atom_id res chain seq x y z
N MET A 1 36.77 39.37 18.31
CA MET A 1 35.52 39.62 19.03
C MET A 1 34.42 38.79 18.38
N PHE A 2 34.02 37.70 19.01
CA PHE A 2 33.08 36.69 18.48
C PHE A 2 31.63 37.18 18.55
N TRP A 3 30.91 37.21 17.44
CA TRP A 3 29.44 37.32 17.45
C TRP A 3 28.82 36.05 16.87
N LYS A 4 28.42 35.13 17.76
CA LYS A 4 27.59 33.97 17.42
C LYS A 4 26.13 34.40 17.63
N ARG A 5 25.41 34.70 16.54
CA ARG A 5 23.97 35.00 16.57
C ARG A 5 23.22 33.72 16.99
N LYS A 6 22.81 33.63 18.27
CA LYS A 6 21.90 32.58 18.74
C LYS A 6 20.57 32.76 18.01
N ARG A 7 20.20 31.79 17.17
CA ARG A 7 18.85 31.68 16.61
C ARG A 7 18.01 30.97 17.67
N ASP A 8 17.30 31.74 18.48
CA ASP A 8 16.40 31.19 19.49
C ASP A 8 15.22 30.52 18.78
N PHE A 9 15.12 29.19 18.96
CA PHE A 9 14.01 28.39 18.48
C PHE A 9 12.78 28.75 19.33
N LYS A 10 11.86 29.53 18.77
CA LYS A 10 10.54 29.77 19.39
C LYS A 10 9.67 28.53 19.18
N PRO A 11 9.22 27.82 20.23
CA PRO A 11 8.17 26.84 20.06
C PRO A 11 6.83 27.55 19.81
N ASP A 12 6.11 27.14 18.77
CA ASP A 12 4.78 27.65 18.44
C ASP A 12 3.81 27.47 19.61
N ARG A 13 3.03 28.53 19.86
CA ARG A 13 2.04 28.60 20.95
C ARG A 13 0.83 27.73 20.59
N THR A 14 0.77 26.51 21.13
CA THR A 14 -0.34 25.57 20.93
C THR A 14 -1.39 25.73 22.04
N GLU A 15 -2.47 26.45 21.73
CA GLU A 15 -3.69 26.49 22.55
C GLU A 15 -4.65 25.38 22.06
N GLY A 16 -4.91 24.36 22.90
CA GLY A 16 -5.87 23.31 22.60
C GLY A 16 -5.78 22.08 23.53
N THR A 17 -6.94 21.55 23.91
CA THR A 17 -7.26 20.50 24.90
C THR A 17 -6.57 19.13 24.75
N LEU A 18 -5.64 18.97 23.80
CA LEU A 18 -4.84 17.75 23.58
C LEU A 18 -3.55 17.68 24.43
N LYS A 19 -3.45 18.55 25.45
CA LYS A 19 -2.29 18.68 26.36
C LYS A 19 -1.98 17.43 27.19
N LYS A 20 -2.84 16.40 27.18
CA LYS A 20 -2.67 15.20 28.02
C LYS A 20 -1.83 14.09 27.38
N LEU A 21 -1.55 14.19 26.08
CA LEU A 21 -0.65 13.27 25.37
C LEU A 21 0.61 14.06 25.01
N TYR A 22 1.70 13.85 25.75
CA TYR A 22 3.05 14.40 25.50
C TYR A 22 3.65 13.87 24.18
N LEU A 23 2.96 14.02 23.06
CA LEU A 23 3.48 13.69 21.74
C LEU A 23 4.11 14.92 21.11
N THR A 24 5.35 14.76 20.66
CA THR A 24 6.02 15.78 19.85
C THR A 24 5.23 16.04 18.56
N PRO A 25 5.27 17.27 18.02
CA PRO A 25 4.48 17.64 16.83
C PRO A 25 4.80 16.78 15.60
N THR A 26 6.02 16.24 15.52
CA THR A 26 6.46 15.29 14.49
C THR A 26 5.80 13.92 14.66
N GLN A 27 5.74 13.39 15.89
CA GLN A 27 5.04 12.13 16.17
C GLN A 27 3.53 12.25 15.88
N ARG A 28 2.92 13.41 16.16
CA ARG A 28 1.50 13.64 15.85
C ARG A 28 1.22 13.59 14.34
N LYS A 29 2.08 14.19 13.51
CA LYS A 29 1.96 14.12 12.04
C LYS A 29 2.20 12.71 11.50
N GLY A 30 3.16 11.99 12.08
CA GLY A 30 3.40 10.58 11.76
C GLY A 30 2.19 9.70 12.08
N LEU A 31 1.64 9.83 13.28
CA LEU A 31 0.46 9.09 13.72
C LEU A 31 -0.77 9.43 12.86
N LEU A 32 -0.96 10.70 12.51
CA LEU A 32 -2.03 11.12 11.58
C LEU A 32 -1.87 10.49 10.20
N LYS A 33 -0.65 10.43 9.66
CA LYS A 33 -0.36 9.74 8.38
C LYS A 33 -0.74 8.27 8.46
N TRP A 34 -0.34 7.57 9.52
CA TRP A 34 -0.66 6.14 9.71
C TRP A 34 -2.17 5.90 9.84
N ILE A 35 -2.87 6.74 10.60
CA ILE A 35 -4.34 6.68 10.71
C ILE A 35 -4.99 6.89 9.35
N LEU A 36 -4.55 7.88 8.58
CA LEU A 36 -5.17 8.20 7.29
C LEU A 36 -4.93 7.10 6.25
N ILE A 37 -3.74 6.49 6.26
CA ILE A 37 -3.42 5.31 5.43
C ILE A 37 -4.31 4.12 5.82
N SER A 38 -4.41 3.83 7.13
CA SER A 38 -5.25 2.74 7.61
C SER A 38 -6.72 2.95 7.25
N LEU A 39 -7.24 4.16 7.44
CA LEU A 39 -8.62 4.52 7.07
C LEU A 39 -8.85 4.36 5.57
N PHE A 40 -7.89 4.77 4.74
CA PHE A 40 -8.00 4.60 3.29
C PHE A 40 -7.95 3.14 2.85
N LEU A 41 -7.13 2.30 3.48
CA LEU A 41 -7.11 0.86 3.21
C LEU A 41 -8.41 0.17 3.63
N ILE A 42 -8.98 0.57 4.77
CA ILE A 42 -10.31 0.11 5.20
C ILE A 42 -11.37 0.54 4.18
N PHE A 43 -11.32 1.78 3.70
CA PHE A 43 -12.22 2.26 2.66
C PHE A 43 -12.08 1.46 1.34
N LEU A 44 -10.87 1.13 0.92
CA LEU A 44 -10.63 0.25 -0.22
C LEU A 44 -11.19 -1.16 0.03
N SER A 45 -11.09 -1.69 1.25
CA SER A 45 -11.70 -2.98 1.61
C SER A 45 -13.22 -2.91 1.53
N LEU A 46 -13.84 -1.85 2.03
CA LEU A 46 -15.29 -1.67 1.94
C LEU A 46 -15.75 -1.52 0.49
N LEU A 47 -15.00 -0.78 -0.34
CA LEU A 47 -15.28 -0.71 -1.78
C LEU A 47 -15.14 -2.08 -2.43
N GLN A 48 -14.10 -2.83 -2.09
CA GLN A 48 -13.91 -4.19 -2.57
C GLN A 48 -15.13 -5.06 -2.20
N ASP A 49 -15.56 -5.08 -0.95
CA ASP A 49 -16.69 -5.89 -0.50
C ASP A 49 -18.03 -5.46 -1.13
N VAL A 50 -18.30 -4.15 -1.22
CA VAL A 50 -19.54 -3.62 -1.79
C VAL A 50 -19.61 -3.83 -3.31
N VAL A 51 -18.48 -3.71 -4.00
CA VAL A 51 -18.40 -3.87 -5.47
C VAL A 51 -18.32 -5.34 -5.86
N LEU A 52 -17.55 -6.19 -5.16
CA LEU A 52 -17.48 -7.63 -5.49
C LEU A 52 -18.80 -8.35 -5.27
N CYS A 53 -19.59 -7.98 -4.26
CA CYS A 53 -20.93 -8.55 -4.12
C CYS A 53 -21.88 -8.16 -5.28
N ARG A 54 -21.54 -7.17 -6.10
CA ARG A 54 -22.43 -6.65 -7.17
C ARG A 54 -21.90 -6.81 -8.59
N VAL A 55 -20.60 -6.97 -8.79
CA VAL A 55 -19.96 -6.82 -10.11
C VAL A 55 -18.90 -7.91 -10.32
N GLU A 56 -19.35 -9.13 -10.61
CA GLU A 56 -18.51 -10.18 -11.17
C GLU A 56 -18.32 -9.91 -12.67
N ILE A 57 -17.34 -9.07 -13.02
CA ILE A 57 -16.98 -8.87 -14.43
C ILE A 57 -16.26 -10.14 -14.90
N PHE A 58 -16.93 -10.94 -15.73
CA PHE A 58 -16.43 -12.20 -16.33
C PHE A 58 -16.03 -13.29 -15.32
N GLY A 59 -16.58 -13.28 -14.10
CA GLY A 59 -16.22 -14.24 -13.05
C GLY A 59 -14.82 -14.02 -12.45
N ALA A 60 -14.22 -12.85 -12.69
CA ALA A 60 -12.97 -12.42 -12.07
C ALA A 60 -13.26 -11.58 -10.81
N THR A 61 -12.63 -11.93 -9.70
CA THR A 61 -12.70 -11.21 -8.42
C THR A 61 -11.57 -10.20 -8.35
N PHE A 62 -11.92 -8.92 -8.26
CA PHE A 62 -10.95 -7.82 -8.32
C PHE A 62 -10.28 -7.53 -6.96
N ASP A 63 -8.98 -7.79 -6.82
CA ASP A 63 -8.24 -7.59 -5.56
C ASP A 63 -7.75 -6.13 -5.38
N LEU A 64 -8.69 -5.22 -5.08
CA LEU A 64 -8.45 -3.79 -4.86
C LEU A 64 -7.53 -3.51 -3.67
N VAL A 65 -7.73 -4.24 -2.57
CA VAL A 65 -6.98 -4.07 -1.32
C VAL A 65 -5.51 -4.43 -1.51
N VAL A 66 -5.22 -5.54 -2.21
CA VAL A 66 -3.85 -5.98 -2.48
C VAL A 66 -3.10 -4.92 -3.30
N CYS A 67 -3.75 -4.36 -4.32
CA CYS A 67 -3.20 -3.25 -5.08
C CYS A 67 -2.89 -2.03 -4.18
N GLY A 68 -3.81 -1.67 -3.30
CA GLY A 68 -3.62 -0.58 -2.33
C GLY A 68 -2.43 -0.82 -1.41
N ILE A 69 -2.27 -2.03 -0.89
CA ILE A 69 -1.16 -2.41 -0.01
C ILE A 69 0.18 -2.33 -0.75
N LEU A 70 0.27 -2.87 -1.96
CA LEU A 70 1.50 -2.87 -2.77
C LEU A 70 1.91 -1.45 -3.18
N VAL A 71 0.95 -0.60 -3.55
CA VAL A 71 1.22 0.81 -3.87
C VAL A 71 1.69 1.57 -2.63
N CYS A 72 1.01 1.37 -1.49
CA CYS A 72 1.37 1.98 -0.22
C CYS A 72 2.79 1.57 0.24
N ALA A 73 3.12 0.29 0.10
CA ALA A 73 4.44 -0.27 0.38
C ALA A 73 5.58 0.47 -0.34
N MET A 74 5.35 0.97 -1.55
CA MET A 74 6.37 1.70 -2.30
C MET A 74 6.73 3.06 -1.68
N PHE A 75 5.85 3.68 -0.90
CA PHE A 75 6.10 5.02 -0.34
C PHE A 75 6.98 5.03 0.92
N PHE A 76 7.22 3.86 1.51
CA PHE A 76 7.96 3.72 2.75
C PHE A 76 9.39 3.22 2.54
N LYS A 77 10.20 3.32 3.60
CA LYS A 77 11.52 2.66 3.68
C LYS A 77 11.32 1.13 3.75
N PRO A 78 12.29 0.31 3.33
CA PRO A 78 12.12 -1.13 3.23
C PRO A 78 11.79 -1.79 4.59
N GLU A 79 12.43 -1.35 5.67
CA GLU A 79 12.17 -1.86 7.03
C GLU A 79 10.72 -1.61 7.48
N THR A 80 10.25 -0.38 7.29
CA THR A 80 8.87 0.00 7.60
C THR A 80 7.86 -0.69 6.69
N THR A 81 8.25 -0.91 5.43
CA THR A 81 7.43 -1.59 4.43
C THR A 81 7.15 -3.03 4.84
N ALA A 82 8.19 -3.77 5.24
CA ALA A 82 8.04 -5.16 5.65
C ALA A 82 7.04 -5.34 6.80
N ILE A 83 7.19 -4.52 7.85
CA ILE A 83 6.29 -4.54 9.01
C ILE A 83 4.86 -4.18 8.58
N PHE A 84 4.70 -3.12 7.78
CA PHE A 84 3.41 -2.68 7.27
C PHE A 84 2.73 -3.76 6.43
N THR A 85 3.45 -4.40 5.50
CA THR A 85 2.89 -5.43 4.61
C THR A 85 2.48 -6.68 5.39
N ILE A 86 3.22 -7.06 6.44
CA ILE A 86 2.85 -8.20 7.30
C ILE A 86 1.56 -7.90 8.05
N ILE A 87 1.47 -6.74 8.69
CA ILE A 87 0.27 -6.34 9.43
C ILE A 87 -0.92 -6.24 8.47
N SER A 88 -0.75 -5.54 7.35
CA SER A 88 -1.84 -5.30 6.42
C SER A 88 -2.31 -6.58 5.72
N SER A 89 -1.41 -7.50 5.40
CA SER A 89 -1.79 -8.80 4.82
C SER A 89 -2.45 -9.72 5.84
N THR A 90 -2.07 -9.65 7.12
CA THR A 90 -2.75 -10.35 8.21
C THR A 90 -4.18 -9.83 8.39
N VAL A 91 -4.37 -8.51 8.37
CA VAL A 91 -5.72 -7.89 8.40
C VAL A 91 -6.53 -8.33 7.18
N TYR A 92 -5.93 -8.32 5.98
CA TYR A 92 -6.59 -8.78 4.76
C TYR A 92 -7.04 -10.24 4.84
N TYR A 93 -6.20 -11.11 5.41
CA TYR A 93 -6.56 -12.51 5.64
C TYR A 93 -7.77 -12.63 6.59
N PHE A 94 -7.82 -11.82 7.65
CA PHE A 94 -8.96 -11.82 8.58
C PHE A 94 -10.25 -11.21 8.01
N SER A 95 -10.17 -10.38 6.96
CA SER A 95 -11.36 -9.86 6.27
C SER A 95 -12.18 -10.96 5.58
N GLY A 96 -11.68 -12.18 5.47
CA GLY A 96 -12.41 -13.32 4.87
C GLY A 96 -12.46 -13.31 3.35
N THR A 97 -11.85 -12.30 2.71
CA THR A 97 -11.78 -12.13 1.25
C THR A 97 -10.67 -12.99 0.60
N ALA A 98 -9.75 -13.55 1.39
CA ALA A 98 -8.50 -14.12 0.88
C ALA A 98 -8.63 -15.58 0.38
N PRO A 99 -7.99 -15.95 -0.75
CA PRO A 99 -8.00 -17.31 -1.30
C PRO A 99 -7.13 -18.32 -0.51
N GLY A 100 -6.60 -17.95 0.66
CA GLY A 100 -5.87 -18.81 1.60
C GLY A 100 -4.79 -18.09 2.41
N THR A 101 -4.08 -18.83 3.28
CA THR A 101 -3.01 -18.28 4.15
C THR A 101 -1.73 -17.87 3.40
N TYR A 102 -1.49 -18.46 2.22
CA TYR A 102 -0.32 -18.17 1.37
C TYR A 102 -0.26 -16.72 0.89
N VAL A 103 -1.40 -16.02 0.87
CA VAL A 103 -1.52 -14.61 0.51
C VAL A 103 -0.67 -13.72 1.43
N ILE A 104 -0.55 -14.07 2.72
CA ILE A 104 0.27 -13.32 3.68
C ILE A 104 1.74 -13.32 3.25
N ALA A 105 2.25 -14.48 2.88
CA ALA A 105 3.62 -14.65 2.42
C ALA A 105 3.86 -13.97 1.06
N LEU A 106 2.90 -14.09 0.13
CA LEU A 106 3.01 -13.47 -1.19
C LEU A 106 3.02 -11.94 -1.13
N ILE A 107 2.06 -11.32 -0.42
CA ILE A 107 1.96 -9.86 -0.31
C ILE A 107 3.19 -9.30 0.40
N THR A 108 3.63 -9.97 1.48
CA THR A 108 4.82 -9.55 2.21
C THR A 108 6.09 -9.68 1.37
N GLY A 109 6.29 -10.84 0.73
CA GLY A 109 7.45 -11.10 -0.12
C GLY A 109 7.51 -10.16 -1.31
N LEU A 110 6.43 -10.05 -2.08
CA LEU A 110 6.35 -9.15 -3.23
C LEU A 110 6.47 -7.69 -2.80
N GLY A 111 5.74 -7.25 -1.77
CA GLY A 111 5.79 -5.86 -1.30
C GLY A 111 7.19 -5.43 -0.87
N THR A 112 7.92 -6.29 -0.17
CA THR A 112 9.30 -6.02 0.25
C THR A 112 10.30 -6.07 -0.91
N LEU A 113 10.22 -7.10 -1.77
CA LEU A 113 11.10 -7.23 -2.93
C LEU A 113 10.94 -6.07 -3.90
N LEU A 114 9.70 -5.66 -4.19
CA LEU A 114 9.44 -4.51 -5.05
C LEU A 114 9.96 -3.21 -4.46
N CYS A 115 9.82 -3.01 -3.15
CA CYS A 115 10.34 -1.83 -2.47
C CYS A 115 11.87 -1.75 -2.58
N ILE A 116 12.57 -2.87 -2.33
CA ILE A 116 14.03 -2.97 -2.48
C ILE A 116 14.45 -2.73 -3.94
N PHE A 117 13.76 -3.38 -4.89
CA PHE A 117 14.03 -3.24 -6.31
C PHE A 117 13.88 -1.79 -6.77
N ARG A 118 12.80 -1.12 -6.35
CA ARG A 118 12.56 0.29 -6.65
C ARG A 118 13.70 1.18 -6.15
N ILE A 119 14.15 0.98 -4.92
CA ILE A 119 15.20 1.83 -4.30
C ILE A 119 16.54 1.66 -5.03
N ASN A 120 16.86 0.43 -5.45
CA ASN A 120 18.16 0.12 -6.03
C ASN A 120 18.25 0.44 -7.53
N TYR A 121 17.18 0.22 -8.30
CA TYR A 121 17.25 0.24 -9.76
C TYR A 121 16.48 1.41 -10.42
N LEU A 122 15.49 2.00 -9.74
CA LEU A 122 14.54 2.90 -10.37
C LEU A 122 14.66 4.34 -9.85
N GLN A 123 14.82 5.28 -10.77
CA GLN A 123 14.72 6.70 -10.45
C GLN A 123 13.33 7.00 -9.86
N ARG A 124 13.28 7.95 -8.91
CA ARG A 124 12.07 8.37 -8.17
C ARG A 124 11.07 9.15 -9.04
N ARG A 125 10.58 8.53 -10.11
CA ARG A 125 9.55 9.07 -11.01
C ARG A 125 8.23 8.35 -10.83
N PHE A 126 7.13 9.04 -11.14
CA PHE A 126 5.78 8.47 -11.16
C PHE A 126 5.72 7.17 -11.98
N SER A 127 6.25 7.19 -13.21
CA SER A 127 6.23 6.05 -14.13
C SER A 127 6.95 4.83 -13.57
N SER A 128 8.05 5.04 -12.87
CA SER A 128 8.82 3.98 -12.22
C SER A 128 7.99 3.28 -11.13
N THR A 129 7.27 4.05 -10.31
CA THR A 129 6.42 3.47 -9.26
C THR A 129 5.19 2.80 -9.82
N PHE A 130 4.58 3.36 -10.86
CA PHE A 130 3.47 2.74 -11.57
C PHE A 130 3.88 1.40 -12.20
N LEU A 131 4.99 1.37 -12.96
CA LEU A 131 5.48 0.13 -13.58
C LEU A 131 5.85 -0.92 -12.53
N CYS A 132 6.50 -0.52 -11.44
CA CYS A 132 6.84 -1.45 -10.37
C CYS A 132 5.58 -2.03 -9.71
N ALA A 133 4.60 -1.19 -9.36
CA ALA A 133 3.33 -1.65 -8.80
C ALA A 133 2.56 -2.54 -9.77
N ALA A 134 2.53 -2.21 -11.07
CA ALA A 134 1.87 -3.00 -12.09
C ALA A 134 2.49 -4.39 -12.24
N VAL A 135 3.82 -4.47 -12.28
CA VAL A 135 4.54 -5.75 -12.29
C VAL A 135 4.27 -6.55 -11.01
N GLY A 136 4.23 -5.89 -9.85
CA GLY A 136 3.93 -6.56 -8.57
C GLY A 136 2.55 -7.19 -8.52
N VAL A 137 1.54 -6.48 -9.00
CA VAL A 137 0.16 -6.98 -9.08
C VAL A 137 0.07 -8.15 -10.05
N MET A 138 0.71 -8.06 -11.22
CA MET A 138 0.74 -9.17 -12.19
C MET A 138 1.46 -10.41 -11.63
N LEU A 139 2.56 -10.22 -10.89
CA LEU A 139 3.26 -11.31 -10.21
C LEU A 139 2.43 -11.93 -9.09
N TYR A 140 1.67 -11.11 -8.36
CA TYR A 140 0.76 -11.60 -7.32
C TYR A 140 -0.34 -12.48 -7.92
N GLU A 141 -1.04 -12.00 -8.95
CA GLU A 141 -2.10 -12.76 -9.64
C GLU A 141 -1.56 -14.06 -10.25
N LEU A 142 -0.38 -14.01 -10.87
CA LEU A 142 0.27 -15.19 -11.43
C LEU A 142 0.67 -16.19 -10.34
N ALA A 143 1.18 -15.72 -9.20
CA ALA A 143 1.53 -16.58 -8.08
C ALA A 143 0.30 -17.24 -7.44
N VAL A 144 -0.80 -16.49 -7.27
CA VAL A 144 -2.09 -17.04 -6.80
C VAL A 144 -2.61 -18.10 -7.78
N PHE A 145 -2.56 -17.83 -9.09
CA PHE A 145 -2.94 -18.79 -10.10
C PHE A 145 -2.08 -20.06 -10.08
N ALA A 146 -0.75 -19.91 -9.99
CA ALA A 146 0.18 -21.04 -9.93
C ALA A 146 -0.07 -21.91 -8.69
N ILE A 147 -0.23 -21.31 -7.51
CA ILE A 147 -0.55 -22.04 -6.28
C ILE A 147 -1.93 -22.72 -6.40
N GLY A 148 -2.92 -22.03 -6.97
CA GLY A 148 -4.24 -22.60 -7.25
C GLY A 148 -4.23 -23.78 -8.22
N LEU A 149 -3.29 -23.81 -9.18
CA LEU A 149 -3.04 -24.97 -10.04
C LEU A 149 -2.38 -26.12 -9.27
N PHE A 150 -1.37 -25.84 -8.45
CA PHE A 150 -0.66 -26.86 -7.67
C PHE A 150 -1.55 -27.54 -6.62
N ILE A 151 -2.49 -26.79 -6.02
CA ILE A 151 -3.47 -27.35 -5.07
C ILE A 151 -4.60 -28.09 -5.83
N GLY A 152 -4.71 -27.93 -7.15
CA GLY A 152 -5.70 -28.63 -7.97
C GLY A 152 -7.12 -28.04 -7.93
N ILE A 153 -7.29 -26.86 -7.35
CA ILE A 153 -8.59 -26.17 -7.23
C ILE A 153 -8.97 -25.48 -8.55
N THR A 154 -7.99 -25.20 -9.42
CA THR A 154 -8.16 -24.34 -10.59
C THR A 154 -7.82 -25.07 -11.89
N THR A 155 -8.59 -24.83 -12.95
CA THR A 155 -8.35 -25.37 -14.29
C THR A 155 -7.55 -24.39 -15.15
N ILE A 156 -6.65 -24.90 -15.99
CA ILE A 156 -5.78 -24.11 -16.89
C ILE A 156 -6.58 -23.15 -17.79
N HIS A 157 -7.82 -23.52 -18.17
CA HIS A 157 -8.71 -22.68 -18.99
C HIS A 157 -9.10 -21.35 -18.32
N ARG A 158 -8.98 -21.21 -16.99
CA ARG A 158 -9.28 -19.96 -16.27
C ARG A 158 -8.16 -18.93 -16.32
N PHE A 159 -7.04 -19.22 -16.97
CA PHE A 159 -5.92 -18.28 -17.10
C PHE A 159 -6.35 -16.92 -17.69
N GLY A 160 -7.26 -16.92 -18.67
CA GLY A 160 -7.78 -15.68 -19.27
C GLY A 160 -8.50 -14.78 -18.26
N VAL A 161 -9.22 -15.36 -17.30
CA VAL A 161 -9.95 -14.63 -16.25
C VAL A 161 -8.95 -13.96 -15.28
N PHE A 162 -7.89 -14.68 -14.90
CA PHE A 162 -6.82 -14.13 -14.06
C PHE A 162 -6.00 -13.04 -14.78
N ALA A 163 -5.75 -13.19 -16.09
CA ALA A 163 -5.07 -12.16 -16.87
C ALA A 163 -5.90 -10.87 -16.98
N VAL A 164 -7.22 -10.99 -17.18
CA VAL A 164 -8.15 -9.85 -17.18
C VAL A 164 -8.21 -9.21 -15.79
N CYS A 165 -8.21 -10.02 -14.72
CA CYS A 165 -8.13 -9.53 -13.34
C CYS A 165 -6.89 -8.67 -13.11
N GLY A 166 -5.70 -9.19 -13.46
CA GLY A 166 -4.44 -8.45 -13.34
C GLY A 166 -4.45 -7.14 -14.14
N LEU A 167 -4.97 -7.15 -15.36
CA LEU A 167 -5.07 -5.93 -16.18
C LEU A 167 -6.02 -4.89 -15.58
N LEU A 168 -7.19 -5.31 -15.08
CA LEU A 168 -8.09 -4.42 -14.36
C LEU A 168 -7.37 -3.83 -13.15
N SER A 169 -6.61 -4.66 -12.42
CA SER A 169 -5.94 -4.26 -11.18
C SER A 169 -4.88 -3.19 -11.45
N VAL A 170 -4.18 -3.30 -12.59
CA VAL A 170 -3.25 -2.28 -13.08
C VAL A 170 -3.96 -0.96 -13.42
N LEU A 171 -5.18 -0.99 -13.95
CA LEU A 171 -5.96 0.22 -14.27
C LEU A 171 -6.37 1.02 -13.02
N VAL A 172 -6.40 0.41 -11.85
CA VAL A 172 -6.77 1.09 -10.60
C VAL A 172 -5.59 1.77 -9.91
N ILE A 173 -4.36 1.32 -10.17
CA ILE A 173 -3.12 1.95 -9.69
C ILE A 173 -3.08 3.48 -9.93
N PRO A 174 -3.37 4.03 -11.13
CA PRO A 174 -3.33 5.48 -11.35
C PRO A 174 -4.38 6.26 -10.57
N VAL A 175 -5.50 5.64 -10.17
CA VAL A 175 -6.54 6.28 -9.35
C VAL A 175 -6.11 6.32 -7.88
N VAL A 176 -5.52 5.22 -7.41
CA VAL A 176 -5.12 5.03 -6.01
C VAL A 176 -3.82 5.79 -5.67
N TYR A 177 -2.89 5.89 -6.62
CA TYR A 177 -1.60 6.56 -6.44
C TYR A 177 -1.68 8.03 -5.97
N PRO A 178 -2.44 8.94 -6.60
CA PRO A 178 -2.47 10.36 -6.20
C PRO A 178 -3.03 10.56 -4.80
N ILE A 179 -3.91 9.67 -4.35
CA ILE A 179 -4.49 9.69 -3.01
C ILE A 179 -3.40 9.35 -1.98
N PHE A 180 -2.65 8.27 -2.18
CA PHE A 180 -1.52 7.93 -1.31
C PHE A 180 -0.43 9.00 -1.29
N LEU A 181 -0.15 9.62 -2.44
CA LEU A 181 0.81 10.72 -2.53
C LEU A 181 0.34 11.93 -1.70
N SER A 182 -0.95 12.27 -1.77
CA SER A 182 -1.54 13.36 -0.98
C SER A 182 -1.50 13.08 0.52
N ILE A 183 -1.76 11.83 0.93
CA ILE A 183 -1.65 11.40 2.33
C ILE A 183 -0.20 11.46 2.82
N CYS A 184 0.76 11.05 1.98
CA CYS A 184 2.17 11.09 2.34
C CYS A 184 2.71 12.52 2.51
N LYS A 185 2.19 13.50 1.77
CA LYS A 185 2.56 14.92 1.90
C LYS A 185 2.23 15.51 3.28
N ILE A 186 1.18 15.04 3.95
CA ILE A 186 0.74 15.52 5.28
C ILE A 186 1.79 15.22 6.37
N GLY A 187 2.61 14.19 6.19
CA GLY A 187 3.65 13.77 7.14
C GLY A 187 4.88 14.69 7.21
N GLY A 188 5.01 15.70 6.36
CA GLY A 188 6.14 16.64 6.37
C GLY A 188 7.48 16.08 5.90
N GLU A 189 7.57 14.77 5.62
CA GLU A 189 8.62 14.24 4.74
C GLU A 189 8.24 14.65 3.33
N SER A 190 8.70 15.85 2.93
CA SER A 190 8.73 16.25 1.54
C SER A 190 9.43 15.13 0.78
N TRP A 191 8.64 14.27 0.14
CA TRP A 191 9.07 13.49 -0.99
C TRP A 191 9.57 14.50 -2.01
N LYS A 192 10.86 14.80 -1.96
CA LYS A 192 11.53 15.60 -2.98
C LYS A 192 11.55 14.72 -4.22
N GLU A 193 10.60 14.99 -5.09
CA GLU A 193 10.78 14.82 -6.53
C GLU A 193 12.04 15.57 -6.98
#